data_AF-A0A1F2U1F1-F1
#
_entry.id   AF-A0A1F2U1F1-F1
#
_cell.length_a   1.000
_cell.length_b   1.000
_cell.length_c   1.000
_cell.angle_alpha   90.00
_cell.angle_beta   90.00
_cell.angle_gamma   90.00
#
_symmetry.space_group_name_H-M   'P 1'
#
loop_
_entity.id
_entity.type
_entity.pdbx_description
1 polymer ?
#
loop_
_entity_poly.entity_id
_entity_poly.type
_entity_poly.pdbx_seq_one_letter_code
_entity_poly.pdbx_strand_id
1 'polypeptide(L)'
;MPRARQIVAATRGRVMPPWLPEAGYGEFSNERRLRQDEIDAIEQWVAGGSPQGLASELLPRPEWPDTWQLGAPDLVVSIPEAYRLAPGDAEMFRLFVLPVSLRSPRYVRGVEVRPGNTRVVHHASMSIDRSRGSRRLDAVDPEPGFAGGMMSEGVRSPESRAIGWTPGITPSIEPEGMAWRLEPDTDLVVELHMLPSRSGETELVQPSVAFYFTDTPPTRQPMDFKLGSKAIDMPAGAADYIVEDSYELPVDVDLLSVYPHAHYLAKEMDASATLPGGAVTPLLRIKSWDFHFQDEYRYARPVFLPRGTRVTMRYRYDNSAGNRRYTRRPPARVVFGPNSTDEMGDLWLRLLPRAPADLAVLARSYTQHELAKDIALGEARVARQPREARWHNALALAYMQAGRAVDATVRLEEALRLDPSSAEAHNNLGHVLQLQGRLGDAIGHFRDAVRLAPGRDLVHLNLANALQDTGDVKEAIAHYRDAIRLNPAGADAHNNLGVALGSIGELDEAAAEFRRALEIRPEYADARENLNQVLELQKAAARPN
;
A
#
# COMPACT_ATOMS: atom_id res chain seq x y z
N MET A 1 -15.65 -45.18 13.36
CA MET A 1 -16.88 -44.41 13.18
C MET A 1 -16.90 -42.98 13.75
N PRO A 2 -16.21 -42.62 14.86
CA PRO A 2 -16.29 -41.25 15.40
C PRO A 2 -15.86 -40.15 14.40
N ARG A 3 -14.77 -40.37 13.64
CA ARG A 3 -14.29 -39.42 12.64
C ARG A 3 -15.25 -39.23 11.46
N ALA A 4 -15.85 -40.30 10.93
CA ALA A 4 -16.82 -40.21 9.84
C ALA A 4 -18.06 -39.37 10.22
N ARG A 5 -18.57 -39.56 11.45
CA ARG A 5 -19.68 -38.73 11.97
C ARG A 5 -19.27 -37.26 12.15
N GLN A 6 -18.03 -37.00 12.58
CA GLN A 6 -17.49 -35.64 12.67
C GLN A 6 -17.38 -34.98 11.30
N ILE A 7 -16.98 -35.72 10.26
CA ILE A 7 -16.95 -35.20 8.89
C ILE A 7 -18.34 -34.74 8.46
N VAL A 8 -19.38 -35.58 8.64
CA VAL A 8 -20.76 -35.21 8.31
C VAL A 8 -21.22 -33.98 9.11
N ALA A 9 -20.92 -33.93 10.41
CA ALA A 9 -21.27 -32.78 11.24
C ALA A 9 -20.58 -31.49 10.76
N ALA A 10 -19.30 -31.57 10.38
CA ALA A 10 -18.53 -30.43 9.88
C ALA A 10 -18.98 -29.96 8.50
N THR A 11 -19.29 -30.88 7.58
CA THR A 11 -19.75 -30.54 6.22
C THR A 11 -21.20 -30.03 6.23
N ARG A 12 -22.12 -30.70 6.93
CA ARG A 12 -23.51 -30.21 7.09
C ARG A 12 -23.60 -28.91 7.86
N GLY A 13 -22.85 -28.80 8.96
CA GLY A 13 -22.82 -27.60 9.81
C GLY A 13 -22.08 -26.44 9.16
N ARG A 14 -21.50 -26.65 7.97
CA ARG A 14 -20.67 -25.69 7.26
C ARG A 14 -19.59 -25.08 8.16
N VAL A 15 -18.90 -25.93 8.91
CA VAL A 15 -17.84 -25.51 9.84
C VAL A 15 -16.48 -25.50 9.18
N MET A 16 -16.17 -26.52 8.37
CA MET A 16 -14.87 -26.64 7.69
C MET A 16 -14.99 -27.30 6.32
N PRO A 17 -14.27 -26.81 5.28
CA PRO A 17 -13.56 -25.52 5.21
C PRO A 17 -14.48 -24.33 5.57
N PRO A 18 -14.02 -23.08 5.78
CA PRO A 18 -14.87 -21.95 6.19
C PRO A 18 -16.04 -21.59 5.25
N TRP A 19 -16.19 -22.28 4.10
CA TRP A 19 -17.25 -22.16 3.10
C TRP A 19 -17.53 -20.72 2.61
N LEU A 20 -16.51 -19.86 2.65
CA LEU A 20 -16.58 -18.49 2.12
C LEU A 20 -16.08 -18.48 0.65
N PRO A 21 -16.70 -17.68 -0.24
CA PRO A 21 -17.85 -16.79 -0.02
C PRO A 21 -19.20 -17.48 -0.29
N GLU A 22 -20.33 -16.80 -0.11
CA GLU A 22 -21.66 -17.38 -0.36
C GLU A 22 -21.90 -17.76 -1.83
N ALA A 23 -22.68 -18.83 -2.05
CA ALA A 23 -23.07 -19.28 -3.38
C ALA A 23 -23.91 -18.22 -4.12
N GLY A 24 -23.66 -18.03 -5.41
CA GLY A 24 -24.45 -17.14 -6.27
C GLY A 24 -24.04 -15.67 -6.20
N TYR A 25 -22.96 -15.34 -5.48
CA TYR A 25 -22.38 -14.00 -5.40
C TYR A 25 -20.98 -13.99 -6.02
N GLY A 26 -20.92 -14.40 -7.29
CA GLY A 26 -19.68 -14.64 -8.03
C GLY A 26 -19.36 -16.12 -8.21
N GLU A 27 -18.62 -16.44 -9.28
CA GLU A 27 -18.05 -17.76 -9.53
C GLU A 27 -16.53 -17.65 -9.46
N PHE A 28 -15.91 -18.34 -8.50
CA PHE A 28 -14.48 -18.21 -8.22
C PHE A 28 -13.73 -19.51 -8.50
N SER A 29 -12.53 -19.41 -9.07
CA SER A 29 -11.69 -20.59 -9.40
C SER A 29 -11.06 -21.23 -8.17
N ASN A 30 -10.94 -20.49 -7.07
CA ASN A 30 -10.35 -20.92 -5.82
C ASN A 30 -11.37 -21.08 -4.67
N GLU A 31 -12.66 -21.23 -4.99
CA GLU A 31 -13.66 -21.45 -3.95
C GLU A 31 -13.48 -22.79 -3.26
N ARG A 32 -13.54 -22.79 -1.93
CA ARG A 32 -13.35 -24.00 -1.11
C ARG A 32 -14.69 -24.61 -0.71
N ARG A 33 -15.65 -24.59 -1.64
CA ARG A 33 -17.03 -25.01 -1.37
C ARG A 33 -17.35 -26.37 -1.93
N LEU A 34 -18.11 -27.13 -1.14
CA LEU A 34 -18.76 -28.34 -1.57
C LEU A 34 -20.16 -27.96 -2.01
N ARG A 35 -20.55 -28.49 -3.15
CA ARG A 35 -21.93 -28.43 -3.63
C ARG A 35 -22.82 -29.29 -2.73
N GLN A 36 -24.12 -29.05 -2.77
CA GLN A 36 -25.06 -29.76 -1.90
C GLN A 36 -25.07 -31.27 -2.19
N ASP A 37 -25.00 -31.67 -3.46
CA ASP A 37 -24.86 -33.06 -3.90
C ASP A 37 -23.61 -33.74 -3.32
N GLU A 38 -22.49 -33.01 -3.22
CA GLU A 38 -21.25 -33.54 -2.63
C GLU A 38 -21.37 -33.74 -1.12
N ILE A 39 -22.03 -32.81 -0.42
CA ILE A 39 -22.33 -32.94 1.01
C ILE A 39 -23.26 -34.14 1.25
N ASP A 40 -24.30 -34.28 0.43
CA ASP A 40 -25.26 -35.38 0.51
C ASP A 40 -24.58 -36.72 0.21
N ALA A 41 -23.64 -36.76 -0.75
CA ALA A 41 -22.86 -37.96 -1.06
C ALA A 41 -21.96 -38.39 0.12
N ILE A 42 -21.30 -37.44 0.79
CA ILE A 42 -20.51 -37.73 2.01
C ILE A 42 -21.41 -38.33 3.10
N GLU A 43 -22.60 -37.78 3.28
CA GLU A 43 -23.54 -38.30 4.26
C GLU A 43 -24.02 -39.71 3.92
N GLN A 44 -24.41 -39.96 2.67
CA GLN A 44 -24.81 -41.28 2.20
C GLN A 44 -23.68 -42.29 2.37
N TRP A 45 -22.45 -41.91 2.05
CA TRP A 45 -21.26 -42.74 2.27
C TRP A 45 -21.08 -43.11 3.75
N VAL A 46 -21.23 -42.15 4.67
CA VAL A 46 -21.15 -42.42 6.11
C VAL A 46 -22.31 -43.29 6.60
N ALA A 47 -23.54 -43.02 6.14
CA ALA A 47 -24.73 -43.79 6.48
C ALA A 47 -24.62 -45.26 5.99
N GLY A 48 -23.98 -45.47 4.84
CA GLY A 48 -23.68 -46.78 4.27
C GLY A 48 -22.52 -47.53 4.95
N GLY A 49 -22.01 -47.05 6.08
CA GLY A 49 -20.92 -47.70 6.82
C GLY A 49 -19.52 -47.28 6.39
N SER A 50 -19.39 -46.20 5.62
CA SER A 50 -18.09 -45.65 5.15
C SER A 50 -17.24 -46.66 4.38
N PRO A 51 -17.80 -47.38 3.37
CA PRO A 51 -17.04 -48.38 2.62
C PRO A 51 -15.83 -47.73 1.93
N GLN A 52 -14.70 -48.42 1.95
CA GLN A 52 -13.50 -47.95 1.25
C GLN A 52 -13.75 -47.99 -0.27
N GLY A 53 -13.36 -46.92 -0.98
CA GLY A 53 -13.41 -46.87 -2.44
C GLY A 53 -12.47 -47.88 -3.10
N LEU A 54 -12.64 -48.11 -4.41
CA LEU A 54 -11.79 -49.03 -5.16
C LEU A 54 -10.34 -48.56 -5.12
N ALA A 55 -9.41 -49.48 -4.85
CA ALA A 55 -7.98 -49.14 -4.78
C ALA A 55 -7.45 -48.58 -6.11
N SER A 56 -8.05 -48.98 -7.23
CA SER A 56 -7.75 -48.47 -8.57
C SER A 56 -8.26 -47.04 -8.83
N GLU A 57 -9.18 -46.53 -8.01
CA GLU A 57 -9.78 -45.19 -8.13
C GLU A 57 -9.27 -44.22 -7.06
N LEU A 58 -8.32 -44.66 -6.21
CA LEU A 58 -7.67 -43.79 -5.25
C LEU A 58 -6.93 -42.69 -6.00
N LEU A 59 -7.41 -41.46 -5.89
CA LEU A 59 -6.63 -40.29 -6.28
C LEU A 59 -5.31 -40.32 -5.51
N PRO A 60 -4.19 -39.94 -6.16
CA PRO A 60 -2.94 -39.76 -5.44
C PRO A 60 -3.18 -38.81 -4.27
N ARG A 61 -2.58 -39.13 -3.11
CA ARG A 61 -2.67 -38.23 -1.96
C ARG A 61 -2.17 -36.86 -2.38
N PRO A 62 -2.86 -35.77 -2.02
CA PRO A 62 -2.32 -34.44 -2.25
C PRO A 62 -0.92 -34.35 -1.65
N GLU A 63 0.07 -34.02 -2.48
CA GLU A 63 1.41 -33.72 -2.02
C GLU A 63 1.43 -32.24 -1.63
N TRP A 64 1.71 -31.99 -0.36
CA TRP A 64 1.95 -30.64 0.15
C TRP A 64 3.46 -30.49 0.23
N PRO A 65 4.11 -29.87 -0.78
CA PRO A 65 5.55 -29.75 -0.75
C PRO A 65 5.96 -28.89 0.45
N ASP A 66 6.96 -29.35 1.20
CA ASP A 66 7.67 -28.49 2.16
C ASP A 66 8.43 -27.36 1.42
N THR A 67 8.62 -27.53 0.11
CA THR A 67 9.15 -26.55 -0.85
C THR A 67 8.04 -25.71 -1.50
N TRP A 68 8.37 -24.91 -2.51
CA TRP A 68 7.48 -23.95 -3.14
C TRP A 68 6.31 -24.61 -3.90
N GLN A 69 5.11 -24.04 -3.79
CA GLN A 69 3.87 -24.65 -4.29
C GLN A 69 3.73 -24.53 -5.82
N LEU A 70 4.32 -23.50 -6.44
CA LEU A 70 4.29 -23.31 -7.89
C LEU A 70 5.43 -24.08 -8.61
N GLY A 71 6.17 -24.93 -7.89
CA GLY A 71 7.29 -25.70 -8.41
C GLY A 71 8.65 -25.06 -8.09
N ALA A 72 9.70 -25.41 -8.85
CA ALA A 72 11.02 -24.84 -8.62
C ALA A 72 11.06 -23.35 -9.04
N PRO A 73 11.43 -22.42 -8.15
CA PRO A 73 11.51 -21.00 -8.48
C PRO A 73 12.77 -20.65 -9.27
N ASP A 74 12.68 -19.60 -10.08
CA ASP A 74 13.82 -19.08 -10.85
C ASP A 74 14.78 -18.25 -9.97
N LEU A 75 14.24 -17.63 -8.92
CA LEU A 75 15.00 -16.86 -7.93
C LEU A 75 14.32 -16.95 -6.57
N VAL A 76 15.12 -17.14 -5.51
CA VAL A 76 14.67 -17.00 -4.13
C VAL A 76 15.50 -15.90 -3.46
N VAL A 77 14.83 -14.98 -2.80
CA VAL A 77 15.44 -13.90 -2.03
C VAL A 77 15.02 -14.04 -0.57
N SER A 78 15.92 -13.83 0.37
CA SER A 78 15.64 -13.86 1.81
C SER A 78 16.59 -12.90 2.54
N ILE A 79 16.25 -12.54 3.77
CA ILE A 79 17.18 -11.82 4.64
C ILE A 79 18.31 -12.76 5.08
N PRO A 80 19.54 -12.25 5.28
CA PRO A 80 20.70 -13.08 5.59
C PRO A 80 20.65 -13.69 7.00
N GLU A 81 20.03 -12.99 7.95
CA GLU A 81 19.90 -13.42 9.35
C GLU A 81 18.43 -13.41 9.78
N ALA A 82 18.02 -14.42 10.55
CA ALA A 82 16.68 -14.49 11.11
C ALA A 82 16.46 -13.43 12.19
N TYR A 83 15.28 -12.81 12.17
CA TYR A 83 14.84 -11.89 13.20
C TYR A 83 14.41 -12.64 14.46
N ARG A 84 14.75 -12.08 15.63
CA ARG A 84 14.41 -12.62 16.95
C ARG A 84 13.19 -11.88 17.50
N LEU A 85 12.02 -12.48 17.38
CA LEU A 85 10.79 -11.93 17.93
C LEU A 85 10.72 -12.23 19.44
N ALA A 86 10.86 -11.19 20.26
CA ALA A 86 10.70 -11.31 21.71
C ALA A 86 9.24 -11.69 22.08
N PRO A 87 9.04 -12.50 23.14
CA PRO A 87 7.69 -12.80 23.64
C PRO A 87 7.02 -11.52 24.17
N GLY A 88 5.70 -11.43 24.07
CA GLY A 88 4.98 -10.25 24.55
C GLY A 88 3.52 -10.23 24.14
N ASP A 89 2.81 -9.20 24.60
CA ASP A 89 1.39 -8.96 24.29
C ASP A 89 1.18 -7.90 23.20
N ALA A 90 2.24 -7.21 22.80
CA ALA A 90 2.18 -6.16 21.79
C ALA A 90 2.31 -6.76 20.38
N GLU A 91 1.39 -6.40 19.49
CA GLU A 91 1.51 -6.68 18.06
C GLU A 91 2.70 -5.93 17.49
N MET A 92 3.41 -6.55 16.55
CA MET A 92 4.62 -5.98 15.96
C MET A 92 4.50 -5.90 14.45
N PHE A 93 4.73 -4.71 13.91
CA PHE A 93 4.93 -4.47 12.49
C PHE A 93 6.42 -4.24 12.25
N ARG A 94 7.02 -5.05 11.37
CA ARG A 94 8.43 -4.90 11.01
C ARG A 94 8.63 -5.10 9.52
N LEU A 95 9.41 -4.21 8.91
CA LEU A 95 9.75 -4.25 7.48
C LEU A 95 11.13 -4.85 7.30
N PHE A 96 11.24 -5.85 6.44
CA PHE A 96 12.49 -6.54 6.11
C PHE A 96 12.94 -6.18 4.70
N VAL A 97 14.22 -5.87 4.54
CA VAL A 97 14.81 -5.50 3.24
C VAL A 97 15.51 -6.70 2.62
N LEU A 98 15.00 -7.15 1.49
CA LEU A 98 15.49 -8.31 0.75
C LEU A 98 16.08 -7.84 -0.59
N PRO A 99 17.41 -7.74 -0.72
CA PRO A 99 18.04 -7.20 -1.92
C PRO A 99 17.91 -8.17 -3.11
N VAL A 100 17.36 -7.70 -4.23
CA VAL A 100 17.27 -8.49 -5.46
C VAL A 100 18.52 -8.29 -6.30
N SER A 101 19.21 -9.37 -6.62
CA SER A 101 20.37 -9.37 -7.53
C SER A 101 19.99 -9.90 -8.91
N LEU A 102 19.66 -9.00 -9.85
CA LEU A 102 19.44 -9.33 -11.26
C LEU A 102 20.52 -8.72 -12.14
N ARG A 103 20.90 -9.43 -13.22
CA ARG A 103 21.82 -8.91 -14.25
C ARG A 103 21.13 -8.01 -15.27
N SER A 104 19.84 -8.22 -15.49
CA SER A 104 19.00 -7.49 -16.44
C SER A 104 17.54 -7.55 -15.96
N PRO A 105 16.67 -6.66 -16.46
CA PRO A 105 15.25 -6.68 -16.10
C PRO A 105 14.61 -8.04 -16.45
N ARG A 106 13.69 -8.52 -15.61
CA ARG A 106 12.95 -9.77 -15.81
C ARG A 106 11.45 -9.53 -15.70
N TYR A 107 10.65 -10.33 -16.40
CA TYR A 107 9.19 -10.29 -16.28
C TYR A 107 8.73 -11.36 -15.30
N VAL A 108 8.11 -10.94 -14.21
CA VAL A 108 7.61 -11.79 -13.13
C VAL A 108 6.19 -12.22 -13.46
N ARG A 109 5.99 -13.53 -13.64
CA ARG A 109 4.67 -14.15 -13.84
C ARG A 109 4.14 -14.83 -12.57
N GLY A 110 4.94 -14.96 -11.52
CA GLY A 110 4.49 -15.58 -10.28
C GLY A 110 5.38 -15.18 -9.12
N VAL A 111 4.77 -15.07 -7.93
CA VAL A 111 5.47 -14.79 -6.69
C VAL A 111 4.89 -15.65 -5.57
N GLU A 112 5.78 -16.21 -4.75
CA GLU A 112 5.43 -16.86 -3.50
C GLU A 112 6.14 -16.17 -2.33
N VAL A 113 5.37 -15.62 -1.40
CA VAL A 113 5.89 -15.07 -0.15
C VAL A 113 5.79 -16.14 0.93
N ARG A 114 6.91 -16.40 1.62
CA ARG A 114 6.97 -17.23 2.82
C ARG A 114 7.35 -16.35 4.00
N PRO A 115 6.51 -16.26 5.04
CA PRO A 115 6.78 -15.43 6.21
C PRO A 115 7.86 -16.01 7.15
N GLY A 116 8.35 -17.22 6.88
CA GLY A 116 9.29 -17.94 7.74
C GLY A 116 8.58 -18.71 8.86
N ASN A 117 7.99 -18.00 9.83
CA ASN A 117 7.29 -18.61 10.97
C ASN A 117 5.80 -18.30 10.96
N THR A 118 5.01 -19.20 10.39
CA THR A 118 3.55 -19.04 10.24
C THR A 118 2.78 -19.14 11.55
N ARG A 119 3.42 -19.47 12.69
CA ARG A 119 2.77 -19.52 14.01
C ARG A 119 2.58 -18.14 14.61
N VAL A 120 3.52 -17.24 14.34
CA VAL A 120 3.54 -15.87 14.89
C VAL A 120 3.21 -14.81 13.85
N VAL A 121 3.33 -15.11 12.56
CA VAL A 121 2.99 -14.16 11.50
C VAL A 121 1.50 -14.25 11.17
N HIS A 122 0.80 -13.13 11.34
CA HIS A 122 -0.61 -12.99 11.01
C HIS A 122 -0.82 -12.71 9.51
N HIS A 123 -0.04 -11.78 8.95
CA HIS A 123 0.04 -11.59 7.49
C HIS A 123 1.39 -10.98 7.10
N ALA A 124 1.68 -11.04 5.80
CA ALA A 124 2.81 -10.35 5.18
C ALA A 124 2.33 -9.51 4.00
N SER A 125 2.96 -8.36 3.78
CA SER A 125 2.83 -7.57 2.55
C SER A 125 4.21 -7.39 1.92
N MET A 126 4.26 -7.29 0.59
CA MET A 126 5.49 -7.10 -0.18
C MET A 126 5.37 -5.86 -1.05
N SER A 127 6.38 -5.00 -0.94
CA SER A 127 6.59 -3.81 -1.76
C SER A 127 7.98 -3.84 -2.40
N ILE A 128 8.24 -2.89 -3.30
CA ILE A 128 9.53 -2.68 -3.95
C ILE A 128 10.06 -1.28 -3.62
N ASP A 129 11.37 -1.16 -3.40
CA ASP A 129 12.07 0.11 -3.23
C ASP A 129 13.25 0.19 -4.21
N ARG A 130 13.21 1.18 -5.09
CA ARG A 130 14.28 1.45 -6.07
C ARG A 130 15.21 2.59 -5.62
N SER A 131 14.82 3.34 -4.59
CA SER A 131 15.59 4.47 -4.03
C SER A 131 16.66 4.04 -3.02
N ARG A 132 16.61 2.76 -2.60
CA ARG A 132 17.40 2.19 -1.51
C ARG A 132 17.21 2.89 -0.16
N GLY A 133 16.11 3.63 -0.01
CA GLY A 133 15.79 4.31 1.24
C GLY A 133 15.51 3.33 2.37
N SER A 134 14.79 2.25 2.08
CA SER A 134 14.55 1.16 3.05
C SER A 134 15.86 0.51 3.49
N ARG A 135 16.84 0.33 2.61
CA ARG A 135 18.15 -0.22 2.97
C ARG A 135 18.94 0.71 3.90
N ARG A 136 18.79 2.03 3.76
CA ARG A 136 19.43 2.99 4.68
C ARG A 136 18.79 2.97 6.06
N LEU A 137 17.47 2.79 6.13
CA LEU A 137 16.74 2.61 7.40
C LEU A 137 17.14 1.30 8.09
N ASP A 138 17.20 0.21 7.34
CA ASP A 138 17.66 -1.10 7.80
C ASP A 138 19.10 -1.05 8.34
N ALA A 139 20.02 -0.39 7.63
CA ALA A 139 21.43 -0.32 8.02
C ALA A 139 21.71 0.44 9.34
N VAL A 140 20.77 1.24 9.83
CA VAL A 140 20.90 1.96 11.12
C VAL A 140 20.12 1.30 12.25
N ASP A 141 19.26 0.31 11.95
CA ASP A 141 18.57 -0.50 12.94
C ASP A 141 19.54 -1.58 13.47
N PRO A 142 19.58 -1.82 14.79
CA PRO A 142 20.48 -2.84 15.35
C PRO A 142 20.03 -4.28 15.06
N GLU A 143 18.80 -4.50 14.60
CA GLU A 143 18.25 -5.82 14.27
C GLU A 143 17.86 -5.89 12.78
N PRO A 144 17.76 -7.08 12.15
CA PRO A 144 17.34 -7.20 10.75
C PRO A 144 15.98 -6.54 10.49
N GLY A 145 15.88 -5.63 9.53
CA GLY A 145 14.68 -4.85 9.23
C GLY A 145 14.59 -3.54 10.02
N PHE A 146 13.43 -2.89 9.95
CA PHE A 146 13.14 -1.67 10.74
C PHE A 146 11.65 -1.59 11.10
N ALA A 147 11.30 -0.74 12.07
CA ALA A 147 9.95 -0.64 12.61
C ALA A 147 8.88 -0.22 11.59
N GLY A 148 7.68 -0.77 11.75
CA GLY A 148 6.44 -0.44 11.03
C GLY A 148 6.10 1.05 11.00
N GLY A 149 5.43 1.49 9.92
CA GLY A 149 4.92 2.87 9.79
C GLY A 149 5.94 3.91 9.27
N MET A 150 7.19 3.51 9.02
CA MET A 150 8.22 4.34 8.37
C MET A 150 8.48 3.85 6.94
N MET A 151 7.56 4.08 6.00
CA MET A 151 7.85 3.80 4.59
C MET A 151 8.70 4.91 3.99
N SER A 152 9.83 4.54 3.37
CA SER A 152 10.62 5.46 2.56
C SER A 152 9.82 5.94 1.35
N GLU A 153 10.04 7.19 0.90
CA GLU A 153 9.39 7.78 -0.28
C GLU A 153 9.53 6.95 -1.58
N GLY A 154 10.53 6.06 -1.65
CA GLY A 154 10.74 5.17 -2.80
C GLY A 154 9.96 3.86 -2.79
N VAL A 155 9.29 3.52 -1.68
CA VAL A 155 8.54 2.26 -1.54
C VAL A 155 7.24 2.33 -2.33
N ARG A 156 7.02 1.36 -3.21
CA ARG A 156 5.82 1.23 -4.03
C ARG A 156 5.35 -0.20 -4.08
N SER A 157 4.05 -0.42 -4.28
CA SER A 157 3.57 -1.74 -4.70
C SER A 157 4.13 -2.09 -6.08
N PRO A 158 4.40 -3.37 -6.38
CA PRO A 158 4.70 -3.82 -7.74
C PRO A 158 3.66 -3.31 -8.74
N GLU A 159 4.08 -3.01 -9.98
CA GLU A 159 3.36 -2.22 -11.02
C GLU A 159 1.94 -2.69 -11.39
N SER A 160 1.42 -3.78 -10.80
CA SER A 160 0.10 -4.32 -11.10
C SER A 160 -0.48 -5.27 -10.03
N ARG A 161 0.09 -5.29 -8.81
CA ARG A 161 -0.37 -6.22 -7.75
C ARG A 161 0.08 -5.83 -6.34
N ALA A 162 -0.84 -5.85 -5.39
CA ALA A 162 -0.56 -6.03 -3.97
C ALA A 162 -0.18 -7.50 -3.73
N ILE A 163 1.09 -7.75 -3.39
CA ILE A 163 1.60 -9.10 -3.14
C ILE A 163 1.77 -9.28 -1.64
N GLY A 164 1.34 -10.42 -1.13
CA GLY A 164 1.41 -10.69 0.31
C GLY A 164 1.18 -12.15 0.62
N TRP A 165 1.04 -12.42 1.91
CA TRP A 165 0.73 -13.74 2.44
C TRP A 165 -0.27 -13.63 3.58
N THR A 166 -1.26 -14.52 3.58
CA THR A 166 -2.15 -14.79 4.72
C THR A 166 -2.24 -16.31 4.93
N PRO A 167 -2.59 -16.77 6.15
CA PRO A 167 -2.80 -18.18 6.41
C PRO A 167 -3.75 -18.82 5.39
N GLY A 168 -3.24 -19.80 4.66
CA GLY A 168 -4.01 -20.56 3.69
C GLY A 168 -4.15 -19.91 2.31
N ILE A 169 -3.49 -18.79 1.99
CA ILE A 169 -3.48 -18.26 0.62
C ILE A 169 -2.86 -19.28 -0.36
N THR A 170 -3.45 -19.40 -1.55
CA THR A 170 -2.90 -20.24 -2.63
C THR A 170 -2.17 -19.35 -3.64
N PRO A 171 -0.86 -19.56 -3.87
CA PRO A 171 -0.12 -18.78 -4.84
C PRO A 171 -0.61 -19.09 -6.25
N SER A 172 -0.45 -18.12 -7.15
CA SER A 172 -0.91 -18.24 -8.54
C SER A 172 0.13 -17.74 -9.52
N ILE A 173 0.13 -18.33 -10.72
CA ILE A 173 0.79 -17.77 -11.89
C ILE A 173 -0.19 -16.81 -12.57
N GLU A 174 0.31 -15.64 -12.93
CA GLU A 174 -0.42 -14.64 -13.68
C GLU A 174 -0.80 -15.16 -15.07
N PRO A 175 -1.99 -14.82 -15.57
CA PRO A 175 -2.37 -15.12 -16.95
C PRO A 175 -1.38 -14.54 -17.97
N GLU A 176 -1.39 -15.10 -19.17
CA GLU A 176 -0.55 -14.62 -20.27
C GLU A 176 -0.77 -13.11 -20.52
N GLY A 177 0.34 -12.41 -20.71
CA GLY A 177 0.35 -10.96 -20.93
C GLY A 177 0.25 -10.09 -19.67
N MET A 178 0.12 -10.65 -18.46
CA MET A 178 0.01 -9.91 -17.19
C MET A 178 1.25 -9.99 -16.28
N ALA A 179 2.39 -10.47 -16.80
CA ALA A 179 3.63 -10.45 -16.05
C ALA A 179 4.08 -9.00 -15.78
N TRP A 180 4.66 -8.71 -14.62
CA TRP A 180 5.14 -7.36 -14.30
C TRP A 180 6.67 -7.28 -14.37
N ARG A 181 7.22 -6.09 -14.58
CA ARG A 181 8.66 -5.92 -14.81
C ARG A 181 9.39 -5.69 -13.49
N LEU A 182 10.39 -6.51 -13.19
CA LEU A 182 11.31 -6.36 -12.06
C LEU A 182 12.67 -5.89 -12.56
N GLU A 183 13.10 -4.73 -12.07
CA GLU A 183 14.36 -4.10 -12.44
C GLU A 183 15.53 -4.65 -11.61
N PRO A 184 16.77 -4.65 -12.15
CA PRO A 184 17.99 -4.80 -11.34
C PRO A 184 18.04 -3.76 -10.21
N ASP A 185 18.84 -4.06 -9.18
CA ASP A 185 19.09 -3.14 -8.07
C ASP A 185 17.85 -2.71 -7.28
N THR A 186 16.79 -3.52 -7.33
CA THR A 186 15.56 -3.33 -6.56
C THR A 186 15.69 -4.01 -5.19
N ASP A 187 15.28 -3.31 -4.14
CA ASP A 187 15.04 -3.91 -2.82
C ASP A 187 13.58 -4.37 -2.72
N LEU A 188 13.33 -5.58 -2.24
CA LEU A 188 11.99 -5.95 -1.78
C LEU A 188 11.86 -5.53 -0.32
N VAL A 189 10.72 -4.96 0.01
CA VAL A 189 10.38 -4.58 1.37
C VAL A 189 9.22 -5.46 1.80
N VAL A 190 9.48 -6.41 2.68
CA VAL A 190 8.47 -7.34 3.20
C VAL A 190 8.07 -6.87 4.60
N GLU A 191 6.85 -6.37 4.75
CA GLU A 191 6.29 -6.06 6.06
C GLU A 191 5.62 -7.29 6.64
N LEU A 192 5.98 -7.67 7.87
CA LEU A 192 5.31 -8.70 8.64
C LEU A 192 4.52 -8.06 9.77
N HIS A 193 3.23 -8.42 9.86
CA HIS A 193 2.43 -8.22 11.06
C HIS A 193 2.52 -9.49 11.91
N MET A 194 3.14 -9.37 13.07
CA MET A 194 3.46 -10.47 13.97
C MET A 194 2.72 -10.34 15.30
N LEU A 195 2.26 -11.49 15.80
CA LEU A 195 1.63 -11.68 17.10
C LEU A 195 2.58 -12.52 17.96
N PRO A 196 3.39 -11.89 18.84
CA PRO A 196 4.35 -12.63 19.66
C PRO A 196 3.70 -13.69 20.55
N SER A 197 4.48 -14.74 20.83
CA SER A 197 4.04 -15.81 21.71
C SER A 197 3.98 -15.36 23.16
N ARG A 198 2.93 -15.74 23.88
CA ARG A 198 2.81 -15.56 25.34
C ARG A 198 3.55 -16.60 26.17
N SER A 199 4.15 -17.59 25.51
CA SER A 199 4.84 -18.72 26.17
C SER A 199 6.15 -18.33 26.84
N GLY A 200 6.66 -17.11 26.61
CA GLY A 200 7.94 -16.64 27.14
C GLY A 200 9.16 -17.04 26.30
N GLU A 201 8.96 -17.76 25.19
CA GLU A 201 10.02 -18.14 24.25
C GLU A 201 10.20 -17.10 23.15
N THR A 202 11.45 -16.84 22.76
CA THR A 202 11.79 -16.06 21.55
C THR A 202 11.54 -16.92 20.31
N GLU A 203 10.83 -16.35 19.34
CA GLU A 203 10.51 -17.00 18.07
C GLU A 203 11.41 -16.45 16.96
N LEU A 204 11.89 -17.31 16.07
CA LEU A 204 12.69 -16.89 14.92
C LEU A 204 11.79 -16.65 13.70
N VAL A 205 12.04 -15.57 12.98
CA VAL A 205 11.30 -15.18 11.78
C VAL A 205 12.27 -14.84 10.66
N GLN A 206 12.16 -15.52 9.52
CA GLN A 206 13.02 -15.28 8.36
C GLN A 206 12.18 -15.34 7.08
N PRO A 207 11.67 -14.19 6.60
CA PRO A 207 10.88 -14.17 5.38
C PRO A 207 11.73 -14.49 4.15
N SER A 208 11.11 -15.13 3.17
CA SER A 208 11.67 -15.37 1.85
C SER A 208 10.63 -15.17 0.76
N VAL A 209 11.09 -14.78 -0.43
CA VAL A 209 10.26 -14.52 -1.60
C VAL A 209 10.83 -15.29 -2.78
N ALA A 210 9.99 -16.10 -3.41
CA ALA A 210 10.32 -16.81 -4.64
C ALA A 210 9.68 -16.13 -5.85
N PHE A 211 10.46 -15.99 -6.92
CA PHE A 211 10.03 -15.44 -8.21
C PHE A 211 10.01 -16.52 -9.29
N TYR A 212 9.02 -16.38 -10.16
CA TYR A 212 8.86 -17.16 -11.37
C TYR A 212 8.81 -16.19 -12.55
N PHE A 213 9.76 -16.33 -13.47
CA PHE A 213 9.93 -15.41 -14.58
C PHE A 213 9.33 -15.95 -15.88
N THR A 214 9.16 -15.05 -16.84
CA THR A 214 8.88 -15.31 -18.25
C THR A 214 9.73 -14.37 -19.10
N ASP A 215 9.94 -14.75 -20.36
CA ASP A 215 10.61 -13.91 -21.35
C ASP A 215 9.61 -13.05 -22.15
N THR A 216 8.30 -13.22 -21.90
CA THR A 216 7.24 -12.47 -22.58
C THR A 216 6.93 -11.17 -21.81
N PRO A 217 7.05 -9.99 -22.43
CA PRO A 217 6.69 -8.72 -21.79
C PRO A 217 5.18 -8.62 -21.53
N PRO A 218 4.75 -7.81 -20.54
CA PRO A 218 3.33 -7.51 -20.36
C PRO A 218 2.72 -6.88 -21.60
N THR A 219 1.51 -7.32 -21.93
CA THR A 219 0.63 -6.70 -22.93
C THR A 219 -0.68 -6.21 -22.29
N ARG A 220 -0.93 -6.58 -21.03
CA ARG A 220 -2.13 -6.30 -20.27
C ARG A 220 -1.73 -5.93 -18.85
N GLN A 221 -2.13 -4.75 -18.40
CA GLN A 221 -1.72 -4.23 -17.10
C GLN A 221 -2.94 -4.01 -16.21
N PRO A 222 -3.22 -4.92 -15.25
CA PRO A 222 -4.26 -4.69 -14.27
C PRO A 222 -3.78 -3.66 -13.23
N MET A 223 -4.74 -3.07 -12.53
CA MET A 223 -4.53 -2.17 -11.41
C MET A 223 -5.38 -2.63 -10.23
N ASP A 224 -4.83 -2.52 -9.02
CA ASP A 224 -5.56 -2.80 -7.79
C ASP A 224 -6.15 -1.51 -7.23
N PHE A 225 -7.38 -1.60 -6.75
CA PHE A 225 -8.16 -0.51 -6.17
C PHE A 225 -8.69 -0.94 -4.83
N LYS A 226 -8.83 -0.01 -3.90
CA LYS A 226 -9.38 -0.28 -2.58
C LYS A 226 -10.62 0.56 -2.34
N LEU A 227 -11.74 -0.10 -2.12
CA LEU A 227 -12.91 0.51 -1.50
C LEU A 227 -12.80 0.33 0.00
N GLY A 228 -13.08 1.38 0.77
CA GLY A 228 -12.92 1.34 2.22
C GLY A 228 -13.19 2.68 2.86
N SER A 229 -13.55 2.70 4.14
CA SER A 229 -13.72 3.96 4.86
C SER A 229 -12.66 4.10 5.94
N LYS A 230 -11.92 5.22 5.89
CA LYS A 230 -11.03 5.61 6.99
C LYS A 230 -11.79 6.31 8.13
N ALA A 231 -13.10 6.54 7.97
CA ALA A 231 -13.94 7.27 8.92
C ALA A 231 -14.62 6.37 9.97
N ILE A 232 -14.24 5.09 10.07
CA ILE A 232 -14.78 4.16 11.07
C ILE A 232 -14.61 4.75 12.47
N ASP A 233 -15.73 4.86 13.16
CA ASP A 233 -15.82 5.34 14.53
C ASP A 233 -17.05 4.73 15.19
N MET A 234 -16.86 3.54 15.75
CA MET A 234 -17.89 2.68 16.27
C MET A 234 -18.01 2.86 17.78
N PRO A 235 -19.17 3.32 18.30
CA PRO A 235 -19.39 3.43 19.73
C PRO A 235 -19.30 2.06 20.44
N ALA A 236 -18.93 2.09 21.71
CA ALA A 236 -19.04 0.93 22.58
C ALA A 236 -20.48 0.42 22.61
N GLY A 237 -20.69 -0.88 22.41
CA GLY A 237 -22.03 -1.48 22.47
C GLY A 237 -22.79 -1.48 21.13
N ALA A 238 -22.27 -0.86 20.07
CA ALA A 238 -22.95 -0.80 18.77
C ALA A 238 -23.08 -2.20 18.15
N ALA A 239 -24.30 -2.77 18.14
CA ALA A 239 -24.54 -4.13 17.66
C ALA A 239 -24.66 -4.24 16.12
N ASP A 240 -24.86 -3.11 15.46
CA ASP A 240 -25.07 -2.97 14.02
C ASP A 240 -24.47 -1.64 13.54
N TYR A 241 -23.20 -1.68 13.15
CA TYR A 241 -22.51 -0.54 12.54
C TYR A 241 -22.19 -0.87 11.09
N ILE A 242 -22.50 0.04 10.17
CA ILE A 242 -22.35 -0.19 8.73
C ILE A 242 -21.31 0.77 8.18
N VAL A 243 -20.42 0.24 7.35
CA VAL A 243 -19.46 1.00 6.57
C VAL A 243 -19.73 0.71 5.10
N GLU A 244 -19.85 1.75 4.31
CA GLU A 244 -20.02 1.66 2.86
C GLU A 244 -19.01 2.58 2.17
N ASP A 245 -18.50 2.14 1.02
CA ASP A 245 -17.76 2.96 0.07
C ASP A 245 -18.20 2.57 -1.34
N SER A 246 -18.16 3.52 -2.27
CA SER A 246 -18.53 3.26 -3.65
C SER A 246 -17.67 4.06 -4.62
N TYR A 247 -17.39 3.48 -5.78
CA TYR A 247 -16.60 4.10 -6.84
C TYR A 247 -17.29 3.91 -8.18
N GLU A 248 -17.38 5.00 -8.96
CA GLU A 248 -17.94 4.98 -10.31
C GLU A 248 -16.81 4.83 -11.33
N LEU A 249 -16.89 3.79 -12.16
CA LEU A 249 -15.83 3.44 -13.10
C LEU A 249 -15.79 4.45 -14.28
N PRO A 250 -14.66 5.14 -14.51
CA PRO A 250 -14.54 6.11 -15.60
C PRO A 250 -14.38 5.45 -16.98
N VAL A 251 -14.10 4.15 -17.02
CA VAL A 251 -13.72 3.37 -18.21
C VAL A 251 -14.26 1.94 -18.12
N ASP A 252 -14.23 1.23 -19.24
CA ASP A 252 -14.59 -0.19 -19.32
C ASP A 252 -13.48 -1.06 -18.69
N VAL A 253 -13.85 -1.94 -17.77
CA VAL A 253 -12.90 -2.84 -17.08
C VAL A 253 -13.41 -4.27 -17.01
N ASP A 254 -12.49 -5.23 -16.95
CA ASP A 254 -12.77 -6.58 -16.50
C ASP A 254 -12.26 -6.74 -15.05
N LEU A 255 -13.16 -7.07 -14.12
CA LEU A 255 -12.83 -7.36 -12.72
C LEU A 255 -12.30 -8.80 -12.62
N LEU A 256 -11.04 -8.94 -12.21
CA LEU A 256 -10.30 -10.21 -12.18
C LEU A 256 -10.44 -10.94 -10.84
N SER A 257 -10.35 -10.18 -9.73
CA SER A 257 -10.44 -10.72 -8.38
C SER A 257 -10.89 -9.66 -7.38
N VAL A 258 -11.37 -10.14 -6.23
CA VAL A 258 -11.70 -9.31 -5.07
C VAL A 258 -11.05 -9.89 -3.81
N TYR A 259 -10.52 -9.03 -2.95
CA TYR A 259 -9.93 -9.43 -1.67
C TYR A 259 -10.51 -8.56 -0.55
N PRO A 260 -11.47 -9.09 0.23
CA PRO A 260 -12.01 -8.38 1.38
C PRO A 260 -11.06 -8.48 2.58
N HIS A 261 -11.01 -7.42 3.39
CA HIS A 261 -10.23 -7.32 4.61
C HIS A 261 -10.96 -6.51 5.69
N ALA A 262 -11.03 -7.08 6.89
CA ALA A 262 -11.57 -6.46 8.11
C ALA A 262 -11.06 -7.22 9.34
N HIS A 263 -11.13 -6.60 10.52
CA HIS A 263 -10.70 -7.16 11.80
C HIS A 263 -11.85 -7.88 12.53
N TYR A 264 -11.79 -7.95 13.86
CA TYR A 264 -12.60 -8.86 14.68
C TYR A 264 -14.09 -8.49 14.79
N LEU A 265 -14.46 -7.22 14.58
CA LEU A 265 -15.85 -6.80 14.78
C LEU A 265 -16.72 -7.07 13.55
N ALA A 266 -16.11 -7.27 12.38
CA ALA A 266 -16.85 -7.54 11.16
C ALA A 266 -17.65 -8.84 11.28
N LYS A 267 -18.90 -8.79 10.81
CA LYS A 267 -19.84 -9.90 10.77
C LYS A 267 -20.22 -10.29 9.35
N GLU A 268 -20.39 -9.29 8.51
CA GLU A 268 -20.86 -9.47 7.14
C GLU A 268 -20.10 -8.53 6.20
N MET A 269 -19.93 -8.99 4.96
CA MET A 269 -19.35 -8.22 3.87
C MET A 269 -20.15 -8.47 2.59
N ASP A 270 -20.49 -7.40 1.89
CA ASP A 270 -21.14 -7.40 0.58
C ASP A 270 -20.35 -6.57 -0.42
N ALA A 271 -20.32 -7.03 -1.67
CA ALA A 271 -19.92 -6.22 -2.81
C ALA A 271 -20.91 -6.39 -3.95
N SER A 272 -21.21 -5.29 -4.63
CA SER A 272 -22.11 -5.27 -5.79
C SER A 272 -21.67 -4.23 -6.81
N ALA A 273 -22.11 -4.39 -8.06
CA ALA A 273 -21.92 -3.44 -9.13
C ALA A 273 -23.29 -3.02 -9.68
N THR A 274 -23.62 -1.74 -9.57
CA THR A 274 -24.79 -1.15 -10.24
C THR A 274 -24.36 -0.65 -11.62
N LEU A 275 -24.83 -1.32 -12.67
CA LEU A 275 -24.55 -0.98 -14.06
C LEU A 275 -25.22 0.36 -14.45
N PRO A 276 -24.79 1.04 -15.53
CA PRO A 276 -25.39 2.31 -15.97
C PRO A 276 -26.92 2.27 -16.21
N GLY A 277 -27.47 1.08 -16.52
CA GLY A 277 -28.92 0.87 -16.67
C GLY A 277 -29.66 0.58 -15.35
N GLY A 278 -28.99 0.64 -14.20
CA GLY A 278 -29.55 0.37 -12.87
C GLY A 278 -29.60 -1.11 -12.47
N ALA A 279 -29.27 -2.04 -13.37
CA ALA A 279 -29.15 -3.46 -13.03
C ALA A 279 -28.01 -3.69 -12.02
N VAL A 280 -28.25 -4.53 -11.02
CA VAL A 280 -27.27 -4.83 -9.96
C VAL A 280 -26.70 -6.23 -10.15
N THR A 281 -25.39 -6.31 -10.28
CA THR A 281 -24.63 -7.56 -10.34
C THR A 281 -23.99 -7.82 -8.98
N PRO A 282 -24.29 -8.94 -8.30
CA PRO A 282 -23.60 -9.30 -7.06
C PRO A 282 -22.14 -9.67 -7.38
N LEU A 283 -21.20 -9.15 -6.59
CA LEU A 283 -19.76 -9.40 -6.77
C LEU A 283 -19.19 -10.32 -5.68
N LEU A 284 -19.61 -10.16 -4.43
CA LEU A 284 -19.15 -10.96 -3.30
C LEU A 284 -20.16 -10.89 -2.15
N ARG A 285 -20.32 -11.99 -1.40
CA ARG A 285 -21.06 -12.00 -0.14
C ARG A 285 -20.39 -12.92 0.86
N ILE A 286 -20.15 -12.42 2.06
CA ILE A 286 -19.69 -13.19 3.22
C ILE A 286 -20.68 -12.90 4.35
N LYS A 287 -21.57 -13.85 4.66
CA LYS A 287 -22.60 -13.67 5.70
C LYS A 287 -22.09 -13.91 7.13
N SER A 288 -20.91 -14.49 7.26
CA SER A 288 -20.28 -14.82 8.53
C SER A 288 -18.77 -14.61 8.39
N TRP A 289 -18.37 -13.35 8.50
CA TRP A 289 -16.97 -12.92 8.40
C TRP A 289 -16.10 -13.64 9.41
N ASP A 290 -15.02 -14.27 8.96
CA ASP A 290 -14.03 -14.88 9.83
C ASP A 290 -12.67 -14.25 9.59
N PHE A 291 -12.18 -13.52 10.58
CA PHE A 291 -10.88 -12.85 10.56
C PHE A 291 -9.73 -13.82 10.24
N HIS A 292 -9.85 -15.09 10.62
CA HIS A 292 -8.82 -16.10 10.37
C HIS A 292 -8.81 -16.61 8.92
N PHE A 293 -9.84 -16.29 8.13
CA PHE A 293 -10.01 -16.78 6.76
C PHE A 293 -10.30 -15.64 5.79
N GLN A 294 -9.22 -14.97 5.39
CA GLN A 294 -9.23 -13.88 4.41
C GLN A 294 -8.40 -14.30 3.20
N ASP A 295 -9.04 -14.44 2.04
CA ASP A 295 -8.42 -14.92 0.80
C ASP A 295 -8.82 -14.03 -0.38
N GLU A 296 -7.97 -13.99 -1.42
CA GLU A 296 -8.27 -13.34 -2.69
C GLU A 296 -9.20 -14.25 -3.50
N TYR A 297 -10.43 -13.82 -3.75
CA TYR A 297 -11.38 -14.57 -4.58
C TYR A 297 -11.19 -14.21 -6.05
N ARG A 298 -10.64 -15.14 -6.83
CA ARG A 298 -10.34 -14.96 -8.26
C ARG A 298 -11.50 -15.46 -9.09
N TYR A 299 -12.09 -14.60 -9.91
CA TYR A 299 -13.22 -15.02 -10.72
C TYR A 299 -12.80 -16.10 -11.72
N ALA A 300 -13.58 -17.16 -11.84
CA ALA A 300 -13.36 -18.21 -12.84
C ALA A 300 -13.41 -17.62 -14.26
N ARG A 301 -14.23 -16.59 -14.45
CA ARG A 301 -14.27 -15.73 -15.64
C ARG A 301 -14.33 -14.28 -15.20
N PRO A 302 -13.44 -13.39 -15.68
CA PRO A 302 -13.49 -11.98 -15.35
C PRO A 302 -14.88 -11.37 -15.56
N VAL A 303 -15.31 -10.51 -14.63
CA VAL A 303 -16.62 -9.85 -14.69
C VAL A 303 -16.46 -8.54 -15.46
N PHE A 304 -17.10 -8.43 -16.62
CA PHE A 304 -17.10 -7.17 -17.37
C PHE A 304 -17.95 -6.12 -16.66
N LEU A 305 -17.35 -4.97 -16.38
CA LEU A 305 -18.01 -3.79 -15.81
C LEU A 305 -17.86 -2.63 -16.79
N PRO A 306 -18.94 -2.19 -17.46
CA PRO A 306 -18.88 -1.04 -18.36
C PRO A 306 -18.61 0.26 -17.59
N ARG A 307 -18.07 1.26 -18.28
CA ARG A 307 -17.98 2.65 -17.82
C ARG A 307 -19.32 3.12 -17.24
N GLY A 308 -19.24 3.84 -16.12
CA GLY A 308 -20.41 4.34 -15.37
C GLY A 308 -21.01 3.30 -14.42
N THR A 309 -20.49 2.07 -14.40
CA THR A 309 -20.79 1.12 -13.34
C THR A 309 -20.33 1.68 -11.99
N ARG A 310 -21.21 1.67 -11.00
CA ARG A 310 -20.89 1.98 -9.61
C ARG A 310 -20.63 0.69 -8.85
N VAL A 311 -19.39 0.49 -8.42
CA VAL A 311 -19.03 -0.62 -7.54
C VAL A 311 -19.19 -0.16 -6.09
N THR A 312 -19.91 -0.93 -5.30
CA THR A 312 -20.23 -0.64 -3.89
C THR A 312 -19.75 -1.78 -3.02
N MET A 313 -19.05 -1.43 -1.95
CA MET A 313 -18.69 -2.33 -0.86
C MET A 313 -19.49 -1.93 0.39
N ARG A 314 -19.89 -2.94 1.17
CA ARG A 314 -20.51 -2.77 2.48
C ARG A 314 -19.94 -3.76 3.49
N TYR A 315 -19.54 -3.27 4.66
CA TYR A 315 -19.29 -4.09 5.85
C TYR A 315 -20.33 -3.82 6.93
N ARG A 316 -20.65 -4.86 7.70
CA ARG A 316 -21.46 -4.78 8.91
C ARG A 316 -20.67 -5.29 10.10
N TYR A 317 -20.69 -4.54 11.20
CA TYR A 317 -19.92 -4.83 12.40
C TYR A 317 -20.79 -4.92 13.67
N ASP A 318 -20.26 -5.60 14.69
CA ASP A 318 -20.86 -5.69 16.02
C ASP A 318 -19.81 -5.51 17.13
N ASN A 319 -19.84 -4.34 17.75
CA ASN A 319 -19.09 -3.96 18.94
C ASN A 319 -19.95 -4.03 20.21
N SER A 320 -20.94 -4.93 20.26
CA SER A 320 -21.71 -5.23 21.46
C SER A 320 -21.08 -6.36 22.29
N ALA A 321 -21.51 -6.47 23.54
CA ALA A 321 -21.13 -7.60 24.40
C ALA A 321 -21.64 -8.96 23.87
N GLY A 322 -22.56 -8.96 22.90
CA GLY A 322 -23.09 -10.14 22.24
C GLY A 322 -22.14 -10.75 21.20
N ASN A 323 -21.19 -9.97 20.65
CA ASN A 323 -20.20 -10.49 19.72
C ASN A 323 -19.22 -11.43 20.44
N ARG A 324 -19.40 -12.75 20.28
CA ARG A 324 -18.54 -13.76 20.90
C ARG A 324 -17.14 -13.84 20.30
N ARG A 325 -16.94 -13.32 19.07
CA ARG A 325 -15.64 -13.30 18.41
C ARG A 325 -14.73 -12.18 18.94
N TYR A 326 -15.31 -11.11 19.47
CA TYR A 326 -14.57 -10.00 20.04
C TYR A 326 -14.26 -10.23 21.53
N THR A 327 -12.98 -10.22 21.87
CA THR A 327 -12.48 -10.61 23.20
C THR A 327 -12.48 -9.47 24.23
N ARG A 328 -12.56 -8.21 23.80
CA ARG A 328 -12.57 -7.07 24.72
C ARG A 328 -13.88 -7.00 25.50
N ARG A 329 -13.77 -6.98 26.83
CA ARG A 329 -14.89 -6.87 27.76
C ARG A 329 -14.51 -5.89 28.89
N PRO A 330 -15.31 -4.83 29.14
CA PRO A 330 -16.51 -4.41 28.41
C PRO A 330 -16.18 -3.91 26.98
N PRO A 331 -17.17 -3.86 26.06
CA PRO A 331 -16.98 -3.19 24.77
C PRO A 331 -16.57 -1.74 24.97
N ALA A 332 -15.77 -1.24 24.05
CA ALA A 332 -15.25 0.11 24.07
C ALA A 332 -15.25 0.66 22.66
N ARG A 333 -15.13 1.99 22.53
CA ARG A 333 -15.10 2.65 21.23
C ARG A 333 -13.95 2.09 20.37
N VAL A 334 -14.24 1.83 19.10
CA VAL A 334 -13.28 1.32 18.11
C VAL A 334 -13.26 2.27 16.92
N VAL A 335 -12.07 2.59 16.42
CA VAL A 335 -11.86 3.53 15.31
C VAL A 335 -11.15 2.84 14.15
N PHE A 336 -11.08 3.51 13.01
CA PHE A 336 -10.23 3.06 11.91
C PHE A 336 -8.75 3.03 12.33
N GLY A 337 -8.07 1.90 12.10
CA GLY A 337 -6.65 1.76 12.38
C GLY A 337 -6.10 0.37 12.06
N PRO A 338 -4.77 0.23 12.01
CA PRO A 338 -4.11 -1.02 11.60
C PRO A 338 -3.97 -2.05 12.73
N ASN A 339 -4.17 -1.66 13.99
CA ASN A 339 -4.07 -2.59 15.11
C ASN A 339 -5.28 -3.52 15.13
N SER A 340 -5.14 -4.74 15.64
CA SER A 340 -6.26 -5.68 15.69
C SER A 340 -7.41 -5.25 16.63
N THR A 341 -7.12 -4.30 17.53
CA THR A 341 -8.11 -3.66 18.42
C THR A 341 -8.78 -2.42 17.81
N ASP A 342 -8.22 -1.92 16.71
CA ASP A 342 -8.88 -1.00 15.79
C ASP A 342 -9.67 -1.82 14.75
N GLU A 343 -10.33 -1.17 13.81
CA GLU A 343 -11.12 -1.84 12.79
C GLU A 343 -10.81 -1.33 11.37
N MET A 344 -10.96 -2.23 10.39
CA MET A 344 -10.82 -1.93 8.96
C MET A 344 -12.02 -2.50 8.19
N GLY A 345 -12.23 -2.00 6.99
CA GLY A 345 -13.28 -2.46 6.08
C GLY A 345 -12.87 -2.14 4.67
N ASP A 346 -11.96 -2.94 4.15
CA ASP A 346 -11.33 -2.73 2.86
C ASP A 346 -11.70 -3.85 1.89
N LEU A 347 -12.23 -3.50 0.73
CA LEU A 347 -12.36 -4.42 -0.41
C LEU A 347 -11.37 -4.01 -1.48
N TRP A 348 -10.37 -4.85 -1.69
CA TRP A 348 -9.45 -4.73 -2.80
C TRP A 348 -10.09 -5.34 -4.05
N LEU A 349 -10.00 -4.64 -5.18
CA LEU A 349 -10.50 -5.06 -6.47
C LEU A 349 -9.37 -4.99 -7.48
N ARG A 350 -9.17 -6.07 -8.24
CA ARG A 350 -8.20 -6.11 -9.33
C ARG A 350 -8.90 -5.87 -10.65
N LEU A 351 -8.74 -4.68 -11.22
CA LEU A 351 -9.40 -4.28 -12.46
C LEU A 351 -8.42 -4.27 -13.62
N LEU A 352 -8.83 -4.80 -14.76
CA LEU A 352 -8.11 -4.69 -16.01
C LEU A 352 -8.85 -3.76 -16.98
N PRO A 353 -8.30 -2.57 -17.30
CA PRO A 353 -8.84 -1.73 -18.35
C PRO A 353 -8.83 -2.45 -19.70
N ARG A 354 -9.91 -2.32 -20.48
CA ARG A 354 -9.97 -2.96 -21.82
C ARG A 354 -9.09 -2.28 -22.86
N ALA A 355 -8.85 -0.98 -22.71
CA ALA A 355 -7.90 -0.24 -23.53
C ALA A 355 -6.67 0.15 -22.68
N PRO A 356 -5.42 -0.05 -23.17
CA PRO A 356 -4.22 0.35 -22.42
C PRO A 356 -4.20 1.85 -22.04
N ALA A 357 -4.75 2.73 -22.89
CA ALA A 357 -4.83 4.17 -22.62
C ALA A 357 -5.74 4.51 -21.42
N ASP A 358 -6.69 3.64 -21.09
CA ASP A 358 -7.66 3.85 -20.01
C ASP A 358 -7.03 3.66 -18.63
N LEU A 359 -5.88 2.99 -18.53
CA LEU A 359 -5.16 2.82 -17.26
C LEU A 359 -4.83 4.17 -16.61
N ALA A 360 -4.35 5.14 -17.40
CA ALA A 360 -4.00 6.46 -16.88
C ALA A 360 -5.25 7.27 -16.46
N VAL A 361 -6.38 7.08 -17.15
CA VAL A 361 -7.66 7.71 -16.79
C VAL A 361 -8.17 7.13 -15.48
N LEU A 362 -8.17 5.80 -15.38
CA LEU A 362 -8.62 5.07 -14.20
C LEU A 362 -7.76 5.39 -12.98
N ALA A 363 -6.43 5.43 -13.13
CA ALA A 363 -5.50 5.78 -12.06
C ALA A 363 -5.73 7.19 -11.53
N ARG A 364 -5.84 8.20 -12.41
CA ARG A 364 -6.12 9.60 -12.00
C ARG A 364 -7.46 9.73 -11.28
N SER A 365 -8.51 9.11 -11.82
CA SER A 365 -9.84 9.12 -11.21
C SER A 365 -9.83 8.49 -9.81
N TYR A 366 -9.10 7.38 -9.64
CA TYR A 366 -8.99 6.73 -8.35
C TYR A 366 -8.15 7.53 -7.34
N THR A 367 -7.07 8.17 -7.77
CA THR A 367 -6.31 9.09 -6.90
C THR A 367 -7.20 10.21 -6.36
N GLN A 368 -8.10 10.75 -7.18
CA GLN A 368 -9.07 11.76 -6.73
C GLN A 368 -10.08 11.19 -5.72
N HIS A 369 -10.55 9.94 -5.91
CA HIS A 369 -11.42 9.24 -4.97
C HIS A 369 -10.75 9.05 -3.60
N GLU A 370 -9.51 8.54 -3.57
CA GLU A 370 -8.77 8.36 -2.31
C GLU A 370 -8.49 9.70 -1.61
N LEU A 371 -8.18 10.74 -2.37
CA LEU A 371 -7.95 12.07 -1.82
C LEU A 371 -9.20 12.66 -1.16
N ALA A 372 -10.38 12.45 -1.76
CA ALA A 372 -11.65 12.87 -1.15
C ALA A 372 -11.89 12.17 0.20
N LYS A 373 -11.49 10.90 0.32
CA LYS A 373 -11.57 10.13 1.57
C LYS A 373 -10.59 10.66 2.63
N ASP A 374 -9.38 11.04 2.23
CA ASP A 374 -8.39 11.63 3.13
C ASP A 374 -8.83 13.01 3.66
N ILE A 375 -9.46 13.82 2.80
CA ILE A 375 -10.10 15.08 3.21
C ILE A 375 -11.21 14.83 4.23
N ALA A 376 -12.15 13.93 3.94
CA ALA A 376 -13.26 13.63 4.83
C ALA A 376 -12.78 13.13 6.21
N LEU A 377 -11.72 12.30 6.23
CA LEU A 377 -11.07 11.87 7.46
C LEU A 377 -10.47 13.05 8.23
N GLY A 378 -9.72 13.92 7.54
CA GLY A 378 -9.10 15.10 8.15
C GLY A 378 -10.14 16.05 8.74
N GLU A 379 -11.23 16.32 8.02
CA GLU A 379 -12.37 17.14 8.49
C GLU A 379 -12.99 16.54 9.75
N ALA A 380 -13.26 15.23 9.75
CA ALA A 380 -13.81 14.54 10.92
C ALA A 380 -12.88 14.58 12.13
N ARG A 381 -11.56 14.45 11.93
CA ARG A 381 -10.57 14.56 13.01
C ARG A 381 -10.50 15.97 13.58
N VAL A 382 -10.46 16.99 12.73
CA VAL A 382 -10.49 18.40 13.14
C VAL A 382 -11.77 18.73 13.90
N ALA A 383 -12.93 18.26 13.45
CA ALA A 383 -14.19 18.48 14.14
C ALA A 383 -14.22 17.88 15.55
N ARG A 384 -13.59 16.71 15.75
CA ARG A 384 -13.50 16.02 17.05
C ARG A 384 -12.43 16.58 17.96
N GLN A 385 -11.31 17.02 17.39
CA GLN A 385 -10.12 17.47 18.10
C GLN A 385 -9.67 18.84 17.57
N PRO A 386 -10.50 19.89 17.70
CA PRO A 386 -10.26 21.17 17.03
C PRO A 386 -9.05 21.94 17.57
N ARG A 387 -8.51 21.55 18.74
CA ARG A 387 -7.35 22.19 19.38
C ARG A 387 -6.03 21.46 19.11
N GLU A 388 -6.04 20.39 18.32
CA GLU A 388 -4.85 19.63 17.96
C GLU A 388 -4.28 20.15 16.64
N ALA A 389 -3.19 20.92 16.69
CA ALA A 389 -2.57 21.57 15.53
C ALA A 389 -2.24 20.59 14.40
N ARG A 390 -1.75 19.39 14.74
CA ARG A 390 -1.39 18.34 13.78
C ARG A 390 -2.53 17.93 12.83
N TRP A 391 -3.79 17.96 13.29
CA TRP A 391 -4.92 17.57 12.44
C TRP A 391 -5.28 18.64 11.44
N HIS A 392 -5.11 19.92 11.80
CA HIS A 392 -5.25 21.01 10.85
C HIS A 392 -4.14 20.98 9.81
N ASN A 393 -2.89 20.74 10.21
CA ASN A 393 -1.77 20.57 9.26
C ASN A 393 -2.00 19.38 8.31
N ALA A 394 -2.39 18.21 8.83
CA ALA A 394 -2.67 17.03 8.00
C ALA A 394 -3.82 17.27 7.01
N LEU A 395 -4.93 17.91 7.45
CA LEU A 395 -6.03 18.26 6.56
C LEU A 395 -5.62 19.30 5.51
N ALA A 396 -4.75 20.24 5.87
CA ALA A 396 -4.23 21.22 4.91
C ALA A 396 -3.45 20.56 3.78
N LEU A 397 -2.58 19.59 4.09
CA LEU A 397 -1.85 18.82 3.08
C LEU A 397 -2.80 18.10 2.11
N ALA A 398 -3.89 17.51 2.61
CA ALA A 398 -4.91 16.91 1.76
C ALA A 398 -5.62 17.95 0.86
N TYR A 399 -5.93 19.14 1.40
CA TYR A 399 -6.45 20.24 0.59
C TYR A 399 -5.48 20.75 -0.47
N MET A 400 -4.18 20.82 -0.15
CA MET A 400 -3.14 21.20 -1.10
C MET A 400 -3.09 20.23 -2.27
N GLN A 401 -3.06 18.93 -1.99
CA GLN A 401 -3.06 17.89 -3.01
C GLN A 401 -4.33 17.94 -3.89
N ALA A 402 -5.45 18.41 -3.33
CA ALA A 402 -6.71 18.60 -4.06
C ALA A 402 -6.81 19.94 -4.81
N GLY A 403 -5.76 20.76 -4.79
CA GLY A 403 -5.77 22.11 -5.39
C GLY A 403 -6.63 23.13 -4.63
N ARG A 404 -7.09 22.79 -3.42
CA ARG A 404 -7.92 23.66 -2.56
C ARG A 404 -7.02 24.57 -1.71
N ALA A 405 -6.23 25.42 -2.37
CA ALA A 405 -5.21 26.24 -1.73
C ALA A 405 -5.78 27.16 -0.63
N VAL A 406 -6.97 27.74 -0.83
CA VAL A 406 -7.61 28.62 0.17
C VAL A 406 -7.96 27.85 1.44
N ASP A 407 -8.56 26.65 1.31
CA ASP A 407 -8.91 25.83 2.47
C ASP A 407 -7.65 25.36 3.21
N ALA A 408 -6.59 25.02 2.49
CA ALA A 408 -5.29 24.68 3.06
C ALA A 408 -4.70 25.84 3.87
N THR A 409 -4.70 27.07 3.34
CA THR A 409 -4.26 28.28 4.05
C THR A 409 -4.98 28.44 5.39
N VAL A 410 -6.32 28.37 5.38
CA VAL A 410 -7.13 28.54 6.60
C VAL A 410 -6.77 27.48 7.65
N ARG A 411 -6.55 26.22 7.23
CA ARG A 411 -6.16 25.16 8.15
C ARG A 411 -4.73 25.36 8.69
N LEU A 412 -3.78 25.80 7.88
CA LEU A 412 -2.40 26.03 8.31
C LEU A 412 -2.29 27.25 9.25
N GLU A 413 -3.05 28.31 9.00
CA GLU A 413 -3.15 29.46 9.91
C GLU A 413 -3.68 29.02 11.28
N GLU A 414 -4.72 28.18 11.31
CA GLU A 414 -5.24 27.64 12.56
C GLU A 414 -4.24 26.69 13.25
N ALA A 415 -3.50 25.88 12.48
CA ALA A 415 -2.43 25.04 13.01
C ALA A 415 -1.35 25.89 13.71
N LEU A 416 -0.90 26.98 13.07
CA LEU A 416 0.08 27.91 13.63
C LEU A 416 -0.47 28.76 14.78
N ARG A 417 -1.78 29.05 14.80
CA ARG A 417 -2.43 29.70 15.95
C ARG A 417 -2.38 28.80 17.19
N LEU A 418 -2.50 27.48 17.01
CA LEU A 418 -2.46 26.48 18.07
C LEU A 418 -1.02 26.12 18.48
N ASP A 419 -0.11 26.04 17.51
CA ASP A 419 1.32 25.80 17.72
C ASP A 419 2.18 26.72 16.82
N PRO A 420 2.54 27.91 17.31
CA PRO A 420 3.38 28.85 16.57
C PRO A 420 4.83 28.39 16.38
N SER A 421 5.25 27.29 17.01
CA SER A 421 6.62 26.76 16.92
C SER A 421 6.76 25.62 15.91
N SER A 422 5.70 25.30 15.19
CA SER A 422 5.71 24.22 14.19
C SER A 422 6.43 24.63 12.91
N ALA A 423 7.69 24.23 12.77
CA ALA A 423 8.47 24.42 11.55
C ALA A 423 7.79 23.81 10.31
N GLU A 424 7.11 22.66 10.49
CA GLU A 424 6.38 21.98 9.42
C GLU A 424 5.19 22.81 8.93
N ALA A 425 4.37 23.35 9.84
CA ALA A 425 3.22 24.17 9.45
C ALA A 425 3.66 25.49 8.81
N HIS A 426 4.75 26.10 9.28
CA HIS A 426 5.38 27.25 8.61
C HIS A 426 5.83 26.89 7.19
N ASN A 427 6.53 25.78 7.01
CA ASN A 427 6.97 25.33 5.69
C ASN A 427 5.79 25.06 4.75
N ASN A 428 4.76 24.36 5.22
CA ASN A 428 3.57 24.04 4.42
C ASN A 428 2.79 25.31 4.05
N LEU A 429 2.65 26.27 4.97
CA LEU A 429 1.99 27.56 4.68
C LEU A 429 2.78 28.37 3.67
N GLY A 430 4.11 28.40 3.79
CA GLY A 430 4.98 29.02 2.79
C GLY A 430 4.74 28.44 1.40
N HIS A 431 4.66 27.12 1.28
CA HIS A 431 4.40 26.45 0.00
C HIS A 431 3.02 26.80 -0.59
N VAL A 432 1.96 26.82 0.23
CA VAL A 432 0.62 27.24 -0.23
C VAL A 432 0.62 28.68 -0.72
N LEU A 433 1.28 29.58 0.01
CA LEU A 433 1.37 30.98 -0.36
C LEU A 433 2.17 31.18 -1.65
N GLN A 434 3.23 30.39 -1.88
CA GLN A 434 3.99 30.38 -3.13
C GLN A 434 3.11 29.93 -4.30
N LEU A 435 2.31 28.87 -4.15
CA LEU A 435 1.33 28.44 -5.16
C LEU A 435 0.26 29.51 -5.46
N GLN A 436 -0.04 30.38 -4.49
CA GLN A 436 -0.94 31.53 -4.65
C GLN A 436 -0.24 32.78 -5.22
N GLY A 437 1.07 32.72 -5.50
CA GLY A 437 1.86 33.86 -5.98
C GLY A 437 2.23 34.89 -4.89
N ARG A 438 1.97 34.59 -3.61
CA ARG A 438 2.29 35.46 -2.46
C ARG A 438 3.71 35.22 -1.97
N LEU A 439 4.70 35.44 -2.84
CA LEU A 439 6.10 35.06 -2.63
C LEU A 439 6.73 35.72 -1.39
N GLY A 440 6.41 36.98 -1.10
CA GLY A 440 6.94 37.68 0.08
C GLY A 440 6.48 37.06 1.41
N ASP A 441 5.20 36.73 1.51
CA ASP A 441 4.64 36.06 2.69
C ASP A 441 5.21 34.64 2.81
N ALA A 442 5.36 33.93 1.67
CA ALA A 442 5.95 32.61 1.63
C ALA A 442 7.38 32.60 2.18
N ILE A 443 8.24 33.52 1.74
CA ILE A 443 9.61 33.68 2.25
C ILE A 443 9.63 33.94 3.75
N GLY A 444 8.71 34.75 4.27
CA GLY A 444 8.56 34.98 5.71
C GLY A 444 8.35 33.67 6.49
N HIS A 445 7.38 32.86 6.05
CA HIS A 445 7.12 31.57 6.68
C HIS A 445 8.25 30.56 6.49
N PHE A 446 8.91 30.53 5.33
CA PHE A 446 10.08 29.66 5.12
C PHE A 446 11.27 30.05 6.00
N ARG A 447 11.52 31.34 6.22
CA ARG A 447 12.54 31.82 7.17
C ARG A 447 12.23 31.39 8.61
N ASP A 448 10.96 31.45 9.01
CA ASP A 448 10.54 30.91 10.30
C ASP A 448 10.76 29.39 10.40
N ALA A 449 10.44 28.64 9.35
CA ALA A 449 10.69 27.19 9.31
C ALA A 449 12.19 26.87 9.46
N VAL A 450 13.07 27.60 8.77
CA VAL A 450 14.53 27.49 8.91
C VAL A 450 14.99 27.85 10.32
N ARG A 451 14.46 28.93 10.90
CA ARG A 451 14.79 29.34 12.28
C ARG A 451 14.41 28.29 13.31
N LEU A 452 13.26 27.63 13.12
CA LEU A 452 12.73 26.62 14.04
C LEU A 452 13.38 25.24 13.86
N ALA A 453 13.79 24.88 12.64
CA ALA A 453 14.38 23.58 12.32
C ALA A 453 15.60 23.68 11.37
N PRO A 454 16.70 24.35 11.78
CA PRO A 454 17.86 24.60 10.90
C PRO A 454 18.64 23.35 10.51
N GLY A 455 18.36 22.20 11.14
CA GLY A 455 18.97 20.92 10.81
C GLY A 455 18.23 20.11 9.74
N ARG A 456 17.14 20.65 9.16
CA ARG A 456 16.36 19.97 8.11
C ARG A 456 16.72 20.54 6.75
N ASP A 457 17.14 19.70 5.82
CA ASP A 457 17.49 20.08 4.45
C ASP A 457 16.29 20.68 3.69
N LEU A 458 15.10 20.09 3.84
CA LEU A 458 13.89 20.52 3.12
C LEU A 458 13.49 21.99 3.40
N VAL A 459 13.68 22.50 4.62
CA VAL A 459 13.32 23.90 4.93
C VAL A 459 14.26 24.89 4.26
N HIS A 460 15.55 24.53 4.11
CA HIS A 460 16.51 25.31 3.35
C HIS A 460 16.25 25.25 1.86
N LEU A 461 15.94 24.06 1.34
CA LEU A 461 15.59 23.86 -0.08
C LEU A 461 14.37 24.70 -0.48
N ASN A 462 13.31 24.67 0.31
CA ASN A 462 12.08 25.42 0.01
C ASN A 462 12.29 26.94 0.10
N LEU A 463 13.04 27.42 1.09
CA LEU A 463 13.41 28.84 1.17
C LEU A 463 14.24 29.27 -0.05
N ALA A 464 15.22 28.45 -0.44
CA ALA A 464 16.07 28.72 -1.60
C ALA A 464 15.26 28.79 -2.91
N ASN A 465 14.31 27.87 -3.10
CA ASN A 465 13.41 27.89 -4.25
C ASN A 465 12.60 29.20 -4.30
N ALA A 466 12.00 29.61 -3.17
CA ALA A 466 11.22 30.84 -3.12
C ALA A 466 12.06 32.11 -3.36
N LEU A 467 13.29 32.15 -2.85
CA LEU A 467 14.24 33.24 -3.10
C LEU A 467 14.72 33.28 -4.56
N GLN A 468 14.90 32.11 -5.17
CA GLN A 468 15.21 32.01 -6.60
C GLN A 468 14.06 32.59 -7.44
N ASP A 469 12.81 32.27 -7.09
CA ASP A 469 11.62 32.79 -7.77
C ASP A 469 11.48 34.32 -7.64
N THR A 470 11.96 34.92 -6.54
CA THR A 470 11.99 36.38 -6.36
C THR A 470 13.23 37.06 -6.93
N GLY A 471 14.21 36.30 -7.42
CA GLY A 471 15.45 36.81 -7.99
C GLY A 471 16.56 37.09 -6.96
N ASP A 472 16.37 36.73 -5.69
CA ASP A 472 17.38 36.83 -4.63
C ASP A 472 18.39 35.67 -4.70
N VAL A 473 18.96 35.46 -5.89
CA VAL A 473 19.76 34.27 -6.27
C VAL A 473 20.94 34.05 -5.34
N LYS A 474 21.56 35.11 -4.80
CA LYS A 474 22.70 35.00 -3.88
C LYS A 474 22.32 34.34 -2.55
N GLU A 475 21.16 34.70 -1.98
CA GLU A 475 20.66 34.08 -0.75
C GLU A 475 20.16 32.66 -1.03
N ALA A 476 19.53 32.44 -2.19
CA ALA A 476 19.12 31.10 -2.64
C ALA A 476 20.32 30.13 -2.71
N ILE A 477 21.43 30.53 -3.33
CA ILE A 477 22.67 29.72 -3.42
C ILE A 477 23.18 29.31 -2.03
N ALA A 478 23.17 30.22 -1.05
CA ALA A 478 23.60 29.92 0.31
C ALA A 478 22.73 28.82 0.94
N HIS A 479 21.41 28.93 0.79
CA HIS A 479 20.48 27.94 1.33
C HIS A 479 20.48 26.61 0.57
N TYR A 480 20.68 26.60 -0.76
CA TYR A 480 20.89 25.34 -1.48
C TYR A 480 22.16 24.62 -1.00
N ARG A 481 23.26 25.34 -0.77
CA ARG A 481 24.49 24.77 -0.20
C ARG A 481 24.26 24.21 1.21
N ASP A 482 23.46 24.87 2.04
CA ASP A 482 23.06 24.32 3.35
C ASP A 482 22.20 23.05 3.22
N ALA A 483 21.23 23.04 2.30
CA ALA A 483 20.42 21.85 2.04
C ALA A 483 21.29 20.66 1.60
N ILE A 484 22.25 20.88 0.69
CA ILE A 484 23.22 19.86 0.25
C ILE A 484 24.14 19.42 1.39
N ARG A 485 24.60 20.35 2.24
CA ARG A 485 25.43 20.01 3.41
C ARG A 485 24.69 19.10 4.38
N LEU A 486 23.38 19.33 4.58
CA LEU A 486 22.52 18.52 5.44
C LEU A 486 22.14 17.18 4.79
N ASN A 487 21.92 17.17 3.46
CA ASN A 487 21.58 16.00 2.68
C ASN A 487 22.37 15.94 1.36
N PRO A 488 23.59 15.37 1.36
CA PRO A 488 24.43 15.27 0.16
C PRO A 488 23.89 14.32 -0.93
N ALA A 489 22.78 13.62 -0.66
CA ALA A 489 22.10 12.73 -1.59
C ALA A 489 20.81 13.35 -2.14
N GLY A 490 20.55 14.64 -1.89
CA GLY A 490 19.41 15.37 -2.43
C GLY A 490 19.63 15.81 -3.87
N ALA A 491 19.22 14.99 -4.85
CA ALA A 491 19.39 15.30 -6.27
C ALA A 491 18.73 16.63 -6.69
N ASP A 492 17.55 16.94 -6.13
CA ASP A 492 16.81 18.18 -6.44
C ASP A 492 17.57 19.42 -5.94
N ALA A 493 18.24 19.34 -4.78
CA ALA A 493 19.05 20.44 -4.25
C ALA A 493 20.28 20.73 -5.12
N HIS A 494 20.97 19.68 -5.60
CA HIS A 494 22.06 19.80 -6.55
C HIS A 494 21.59 20.41 -7.88
N ASN A 495 20.48 19.92 -8.45
CA ASN A 495 19.92 20.49 -9.67
C ASN A 495 19.57 21.97 -9.50
N ASN A 496 18.87 22.34 -8.42
CA ASN A 496 18.42 23.72 -8.23
C ASN A 496 19.58 24.68 -7.91
N LEU A 497 20.62 24.21 -7.20
CA LEU A 497 21.87 24.96 -7.05
C LEU A 497 22.52 25.20 -8.41
N GLY A 498 22.58 24.18 -9.27
CA GLY A 498 23.12 24.31 -10.62
C GLY A 498 22.37 25.36 -11.46
N VAL A 499 21.04 25.39 -11.37
CA VAL A 499 20.21 26.41 -12.03
C VAL A 499 20.53 27.80 -11.51
N ALA A 500 20.61 27.97 -10.18
CA ALA A 500 20.92 29.25 -9.55
C ALA A 500 22.32 29.76 -9.95
N LEU A 501 23.34 28.90 -9.92
CA LEU A 501 24.71 29.22 -10.35
C LEU A 501 24.77 29.59 -11.84
N GLY A 502 24.08 28.83 -12.69
CA GLY A 502 23.99 29.13 -14.12
C GLY A 502 23.39 30.51 -14.40
N SER A 503 22.39 30.92 -13.61
CA SER A 503 21.74 32.23 -13.75
C SER A 503 22.64 33.42 -13.42
N ILE A 504 23.72 33.22 -12.65
CA ILE A 504 24.74 34.24 -12.36
C ILE A 504 26.03 34.08 -13.19
N GLY A 505 26.04 33.12 -14.14
CA GLY A 505 27.17 32.89 -15.05
C GLY A 505 28.25 31.95 -14.53
N GLU A 506 28.07 31.32 -13.37
CA GLU A 506 29.01 30.35 -12.79
C GLU A 506 28.81 28.96 -13.44
N LEU A 507 29.07 28.89 -14.75
CA LEU A 507 28.72 27.74 -15.59
C LEU A 507 29.49 26.46 -15.22
N ASP A 508 30.74 26.58 -14.76
CA ASP A 508 31.57 25.43 -14.38
C ASP A 508 31.04 24.74 -13.11
N GLU A 509 30.72 25.53 -12.07
CA GLU A 509 30.10 25.00 -10.85
C GLU A 509 28.70 24.45 -11.16
N ALA A 510 27.90 25.14 -11.97
CA ALA A 510 26.58 24.65 -12.38
C ALA A 510 26.63 23.27 -13.04
N ALA A 511 27.56 23.07 -13.98
CA ALA A 511 27.74 21.78 -14.64
C ALA A 511 28.19 20.67 -13.67
N ALA A 512 28.98 20.99 -12.65
CA ALA A 512 29.37 20.02 -11.62
C ALA A 512 28.17 19.56 -10.80
N GLU A 513 27.31 20.50 -10.38
CA GLU A 513 26.11 20.19 -9.60
C GLU A 513 25.10 19.34 -10.38
N PHE A 514 24.86 19.63 -11.67
CA PHE A 514 23.98 18.78 -12.49
C PHE A 514 24.52 17.37 -12.68
N ARG A 515 25.84 17.19 -12.85
CA ARG A 515 26.45 15.86 -12.89
C ARG A 515 26.23 15.11 -11.59
N ARG A 516 26.37 15.80 -10.44
CA ARG A 516 26.11 15.20 -9.13
C ARG A 516 24.65 14.78 -8.97
N ALA A 517 23.70 15.60 -9.42
CA ALA A 517 22.29 15.24 -9.44
C ALA A 517 22.02 13.96 -10.27
N LEU A 518 22.69 13.82 -11.42
CA LEU A 518 22.59 12.63 -12.29
C LEU A 518 23.32 11.39 -11.74
N GLU A 519 24.39 11.56 -10.97
CA GLU A 519 25.01 10.46 -10.25
C GLU A 519 24.08 9.88 -9.17
N ILE A 520 23.32 10.75 -8.51
CA ILE A 520 22.35 10.38 -7.47
C ILE A 520 21.07 9.80 -8.10
N ARG A 521 20.55 10.44 -9.15
CA ARG A 521 19.32 10.06 -9.85
C ARG A 521 19.57 10.04 -11.38
N PRO A 522 20.07 8.92 -11.94
CA PRO A 522 20.44 8.83 -13.37
C PRO A 522 19.32 9.13 -14.37
N GLU A 523 18.06 8.91 -13.96
CA GLU A 523 16.87 9.17 -14.75
C GLU A 523 16.35 10.61 -14.68
N TYR A 524 17.03 11.52 -13.96
CA TYR A 524 16.57 12.88 -13.75
C TYR A 524 16.65 13.73 -15.03
N ALA A 525 15.52 13.82 -15.75
CA ALA A 525 15.44 14.46 -17.06
C ALA A 525 15.83 15.95 -17.03
N ASP A 526 15.32 16.71 -16.06
CA ASP A 526 15.58 18.15 -15.94
C ASP A 526 17.08 18.43 -15.72
N ALA A 527 17.74 17.69 -14.83
CA ALA A 527 19.18 17.83 -14.59
C ALA A 527 20.01 17.54 -15.85
N ARG A 528 19.59 16.57 -16.68
CA ARG A 528 20.23 16.26 -17.95
C ARG A 528 20.04 17.36 -18.98
N GLU A 529 18.84 17.92 -19.07
CA GLU A 529 18.56 19.05 -19.97
C GLU A 529 19.35 20.29 -19.55
N ASN A 530 19.33 20.63 -18.27
CA ASN A 530 20.07 21.76 -17.71
C ASN A 530 21.59 21.61 -17.92
N LEU A 531 22.14 20.40 -17.72
CA LEU A 531 23.56 20.13 -18.00
C LEU A 531 23.88 20.38 -19.48
N ASN A 532 23.07 19.87 -20.40
CA ASN A 532 23.29 20.08 -21.83
C ASN A 532 23.28 21.57 -22.19
N GLN A 533 22.33 22.32 -21.63
CA GLN A 533 22.23 23.76 -21.85
C GLN A 533 23.48 24.49 -21.35
N VAL A 534 23.96 24.20 -20.14
CA VAL A 534 25.17 24.82 -19.59
C VAL A 534 26.42 24.46 -20.39
N LEU A 535 26.55 23.20 -20.84
CA LEU A 535 27.67 22.78 -21.70
C LEU A 535 27.69 23.52 -23.04
N GLU A 536 26.53 23.79 -23.64
CA GLU A 536 26.47 24.59 -24.87
C GLU A 536 26.85 26.06 -24.63
N LEU A 537 26.45 26.64 -23.50
CA LEU A 537 26.86 28.00 -23.12
C LEU A 537 28.38 28.09 -22.89
N GLN A 538 28.99 27.10 -22.22
CA GLN A 538 30.44 27.03 -22.07
C GLN A 538 31.16 26.94 -23.41
N LYS A 539 30.66 26.11 -24.34
CA LYS A 539 31.21 26.00 -25.70
C LYS A 539 31.09 27.31 -26.46
N ALA A 540 29.97 28.01 -26.34
CA ALA A 540 29.77 29.31 -26.99
C ALA A 540 30.73 30.36 -26.45
N ALA A 541 30.94 30.40 -25.13
CA ALA A 541 31.90 31.30 -24.48
C ALA A 541 33.37 30.98 -24.84
N ALA A 542 33.68 29.73 -25.17
CA ALA A 542 35.03 29.27 -25.54
C ALA A 542 35.38 29.46 -27.03
N ARG A 543 34.46 29.90 -27.89
CA ARG A 543 34.75 30.17 -29.30
C ARG A 543 35.42 31.54 -29.45
N PRO A 544 36.65 31.64 -30.00
CA PRO A 544 37.24 32.93 -30.31
C PRO A 544 36.46 33.60 -31.47
N ASN A 545 36.23 34.91 -31.33
CA ASN A 545 35.64 35.77 -32.37
C ASN A 545 36.44 35.77 -33.67
#